data_AF-A0A257JCT8-F1
#
_entry.id   AF-A0A257JCT8-F1
#
_cell.length_a   1.000
_cell.length_b   1.000
_cell.length_c   1.000
_cell.angle_alpha   90.00
_cell.angle_beta   90.00
_cell.angle_gamma   90.00
#
_symmetry.space_group_name_H-M   'P 1'
#
loop_
_entity.id
_entity.type
_entity.pdbx_description
1 polymer ?
#
loop_
_entity_poly.entity_id
_entity_poly.type
_entity_poly.pdbx_seq_one_letter_code
_entity_poly.pdbx_strand_id
1 'polypeptide(L)'
;GAALGARGTMASRLVLATSLMGMTALHIQLSRGTVELHFGVFVTLALLLVYRDWRPILAAAGLIAVHHVLFDRLQAGGVGVYCLTQPDFLKVLVHAGYVVVQTGFEVYMAVLLRQAATSGDELGLIVAHLDNGNELALDVDRLQVSTPQAQSLQHALLRLNAAMVSVSRSVGNIHTASGEIASGSSDLSQRTEQTAGSLQETAHSMARLTG
;
A
#
# COMPACT_ATOMS: atom_id res chain seq x y z
N GLY A 1 -33.05 -6.37 -6.92
CA GLY A 1 -33.34 -6.84 -5.54
C GLY A 1 -32.05 -7.27 -4.87
N ALA A 2 -31.79 -6.83 -3.64
CA ALA A 2 -30.68 -7.13 -2.72
C ALA A 2 -29.22 -7.15 -3.26
N ALA A 3 -28.93 -7.87 -4.35
CA ALA A 3 -27.60 -8.03 -4.94
C ALA A 3 -27.01 -6.74 -5.57
N LEU A 4 -27.85 -5.80 -6.02
CA LEU A 4 -27.39 -4.54 -6.61
C LEU A 4 -26.96 -3.49 -5.57
N GLY A 5 -27.47 -3.57 -4.34
CA GLY A 5 -27.11 -2.65 -3.24
C GLY A 5 -25.89 -3.09 -2.43
N ALA A 6 -25.38 -4.30 -2.67
CA ALA A 6 -24.28 -4.92 -1.91
C ALA A 6 -22.99 -5.08 -2.74
N ARG A 7 -22.90 -4.46 -3.92
CA ARG A 7 -21.74 -4.60 -4.83
C ARG A 7 -20.45 -4.22 -4.10
N GLY A 8 -19.48 -5.13 -4.10
CA GLY A 8 -18.18 -4.93 -3.45
C GLY A 8 -18.15 -5.13 -1.94
N THR A 9 -19.30 -5.28 -1.26
CA THR A 9 -19.37 -5.50 0.19
C THR A 9 -18.91 -6.91 0.58
N MET A 10 -18.48 -7.06 1.83
CA MET A 10 -18.09 -8.36 2.39
C MET A 10 -19.24 -9.39 2.34
N ALA A 11 -20.48 -8.96 2.62
CA ALA A 11 -21.65 -9.82 2.55
C ALA A 11 -21.86 -10.40 1.14
N SER A 12 -21.71 -9.57 0.10
CA SER A 12 -21.82 -10.03 -1.29
C SER A 12 -20.74 -11.07 -1.65
N ARG A 13 -19.50 -10.88 -1.17
CA ARG A 13 -18.41 -11.83 -1.41
C ARG A 13 -18.68 -13.17 -0.73
N LEU A 14 -19.16 -13.15 0.51
CA LEU A 14 -19.54 -14.36 1.23
C LEU A 14 -20.67 -15.11 0.51
N VAL A 15 -21.73 -14.40 0.13
CA VAL A 15 -22.87 -15.00 -0.58
C VAL A 15 -22.43 -15.64 -1.90
N LEU A 16 -21.57 -14.95 -2.68
CA LEU A 16 -21.04 -15.50 -3.93
C LEU A 16 -20.17 -16.72 -3.68
N ALA A 17 -19.27 -16.69 -2.69
CA ALA A 17 -18.40 -17.81 -2.35
C ALA A 17 -19.19 -19.05 -1.90
N THR A 18 -20.17 -18.87 -1.01
CA THR A 18 -21.03 -19.97 -0.56
C THR A 18 -21.94 -20.49 -1.68
N SER A 19 -22.42 -19.60 -2.56
CA SER A 19 -23.24 -20.02 -3.72
C SER A 19 -22.43 -20.82 -4.73
N LEU A 20 -21.20 -20.38 -5.05
CA LEU A 20 -20.32 -21.08 -5.97
C LEU A 20 -19.91 -22.45 -5.42
N MET A 21 -19.57 -22.51 -4.13
CA MET A 21 -19.27 -23.78 -3.47
C MET A 21 -20.52 -24.69 -3.37
N GLY A 22 -21.70 -24.13 -3.12
CA GLY A 22 -22.97 -24.85 -3.17
C GLY A 22 -23.26 -25.42 -4.57
N MET A 23 -22.94 -24.68 -5.63
CA MET A 23 -23.05 -25.18 -7.01
C MET A 23 -22.09 -26.35 -7.27
N THR A 24 -20.87 -26.28 -6.75
CA THR A 24 -19.91 -27.40 -6.81
C THR A 24 -20.43 -28.63 -6.05
N ALA A 25 -20.99 -28.44 -4.86
CA ALA A 25 -21.64 -29.53 -4.11
C ALA A 25 -22.83 -30.14 -4.88
N LEU A 26 -23.64 -29.30 -5.53
CA LEU A 26 -24.75 -29.78 -6.38
C LEU A 26 -24.24 -30.61 -7.56
N HIS A 27 -23.13 -30.21 -8.21
CA HIS A 27 -22.53 -31.02 -9.27
C HIS A 27 -22.08 -32.40 -8.76
N ILE A 28 -21.47 -32.48 -7.59
CA ILE A 28 -21.09 -33.75 -6.94
C ILE A 28 -22.33 -34.62 -6.70
N GLN A 29 -23.41 -34.03 -6.19
CA GLN A 29 -24.68 -34.73 -5.98
C GLN A 29 -25.27 -35.27 -7.30
N LEU A 30 -25.30 -34.43 -8.35
CA LEU A 30 -25.84 -34.79 -9.67
C LEU A 30 -25.01 -35.87 -10.37
N SER A 31 -23.70 -35.91 -10.11
CA SER A 31 -22.80 -36.93 -10.64
C SER A 31 -22.77 -38.22 -9.82
N ARG A 32 -23.59 -38.33 -8.76
CA ARG A 32 -23.59 -39.46 -7.80
C ARG A 32 -22.23 -39.67 -7.12
N GLY A 33 -21.54 -38.58 -6.80
CA GLY A 33 -20.30 -38.61 -6.01
C GLY A 33 -19.05 -39.02 -6.80
N THR A 34 -19.03 -38.79 -8.12
CA THR A 34 -17.83 -39.04 -8.93
C THR A 34 -16.67 -38.14 -8.50
N VAL A 35 -15.46 -38.70 -8.45
CA VAL A 35 -14.28 -38.01 -7.90
C VAL A 35 -13.83 -36.86 -8.80
N GLU A 36 -14.07 -36.95 -10.11
CA GLU A 36 -13.70 -35.93 -11.09
C GLU A 36 -14.35 -34.58 -10.78
N LEU A 37 -15.59 -34.55 -10.28
CA LEU A 37 -16.25 -33.27 -9.97
C LEU A 37 -15.80 -32.68 -8.62
N HIS A 38 -15.07 -33.44 -7.80
CA HIS A 38 -14.44 -32.90 -6.59
C HIS A 38 -13.30 -31.94 -6.92
N PHE A 39 -12.68 -32.04 -8.11
CA PHE A 39 -11.73 -31.02 -8.58
C PHE A 39 -12.36 -29.62 -8.64
N GLY A 40 -13.68 -29.53 -8.81
CA GLY A 40 -14.42 -28.27 -8.75
C GLY A 40 -14.27 -27.54 -7.41
N VAL A 41 -14.04 -28.26 -6.30
CA VAL A 41 -13.79 -27.67 -4.97
C VAL A 41 -12.48 -26.89 -4.99
N PHE A 42 -11.41 -27.52 -5.50
CA PHE A 42 -10.08 -26.93 -5.61
C PHE A 42 -10.09 -25.70 -6.53
N VAL A 43 -10.75 -25.81 -7.69
CA VAL A 43 -10.91 -24.70 -8.65
C VAL A 43 -11.70 -23.55 -8.02
N THR A 44 -12.80 -23.86 -7.33
CA THR A 44 -13.62 -22.84 -6.67
C THR A 44 -12.82 -22.07 -5.62
N LEU A 45 -12.11 -22.78 -4.73
CA LEU A 45 -11.27 -22.18 -3.70
C LEU A 45 -10.19 -21.27 -4.33
N ALA A 46 -9.49 -21.76 -5.35
CA ALA A 46 -8.47 -20.98 -6.05
C ALA A 46 -9.02 -19.69 -6.69
N LEU A 47 -10.22 -19.75 -7.28
CA LEU A 47 -10.88 -18.57 -7.86
C LEU A 47 -11.22 -17.51 -6.80
N LEU A 48 -11.52 -17.92 -5.56
CA LEU A 48 -11.83 -16.97 -4.49
C LEU A 48 -10.63 -16.10 -4.09
N LEU A 49 -9.41 -16.49 -4.46
CA LEU A 49 -8.21 -15.67 -4.25
C LEU A 49 -8.29 -14.30 -4.94
N VAL A 50 -9.12 -14.16 -5.99
CA VAL A 50 -9.39 -12.88 -6.66
C VAL A 50 -9.90 -11.80 -5.70
N TYR A 51 -10.60 -12.19 -4.63
CA TYR A 51 -11.11 -11.27 -3.64
C TYR A 51 -10.04 -10.71 -2.70
N ARG A 52 -8.82 -11.30 -2.69
CA ARG A 52 -7.71 -10.95 -1.80
C ARG A 52 -8.16 -10.82 -0.35
N ASP A 53 -9.03 -11.72 0.07
CA ASP A 53 -9.64 -11.77 1.40
C ASP A 53 -9.76 -13.24 1.80
N TRP A 54 -9.35 -13.56 3.02
CA TRP A 54 -9.36 -14.92 3.55
C TRP A 54 -10.75 -15.38 3.97
N ARG A 55 -11.67 -14.45 4.28
CA ARG A 55 -12.98 -14.78 4.85
C ARG A 55 -13.87 -15.60 3.90
N PRO A 56 -14.00 -15.26 2.60
CA PRO A 56 -14.77 -16.07 1.66
C PRO A 56 -14.17 -17.47 1.44
N ILE A 57 -12.85 -17.59 1.48
CA ILE A 57 -12.13 -18.86 1.35
C ILE A 57 -12.50 -19.79 2.51
N LEU A 58 -12.40 -19.30 3.75
CA LEU A 58 -12.78 -20.10 4.93
C LEU A 58 -14.27 -20.44 4.95
N ALA A 59 -15.15 -19.53 4.52
CA ALA A 59 -16.58 -19.80 4.45
C ALA A 59 -16.90 -20.92 3.46
N ALA A 60 -16.28 -20.91 2.28
CA ALA A 60 -16.43 -21.95 1.27
C ALA A 60 -15.83 -23.29 1.72
N ALA A 61 -14.61 -23.27 2.28
CA ALA A 61 -13.95 -24.45 2.83
C ALA A 61 -14.76 -25.09 3.98
N GLY A 62 -15.32 -24.27 4.87
CA GLY A 62 -16.20 -24.73 5.95
C GLY A 62 -17.48 -25.36 5.41
N LEU A 63 -18.12 -24.73 4.43
CA LEU A 63 -19.34 -25.26 3.80
C LEU A 63 -19.09 -26.64 3.18
N ILE A 64 -18.01 -26.79 2.40
CA ILE A 64 -17.73 -28.05 1.71
C ILE A 64 -17.29 -29.15 2.68
N ALA A 65 -16.60 -28.80 3.78
CA ALA A 65 -16.26 -29.74 4.84
C ALA A 65 -17.53 -30.28 5.53
N VAL A 66 -18.46 -29.40 5.89
CA VAL A 66 -19.77 -29.79 6.44
C VAL A 66 -20.53 -30.67 5.44
N HIS A 67 -20.57 -30.28 4.17
CA HIS A 67 -21.18 -31.09 3.11
C HIS A 67 -20.60 -32.50 3.07
N HIS A 68 -19.27 -32.65 3.00
CA HIS A 68 -18.64 -33.97 2.85
C HIS A 68 -18.90 -34.87 4.06
N VAL A 69 -18.75 -34.35 5.28
CA VAL A 69 -18.98 -35.13 6.50
C VAL A 69 -20.47 -35.49 6.63
N LEU A 70 -21.36 -34.53 6.46
CA LEU A 70 -22.79 -34.74 6.62
C LEU A 70 -23.34 -35.67 5.55
N PHE A 71 -23.01 -35.45 4.27
CA PHE A 71 -23.55 -36.24 3.17
C PHE A 71 -22.99 -37.66 3.18
N ASP A 72 -21.73 -37.87 3.54
CA ASP A 72 -21.20 -39.22 3.69
C ASP A 72 -21.91 -39.99 4.82
N ARG A 73 -22.18 -39.35 5.97
CA ARG A 73 -22.97 -39.95 7.07
C ARG A 73 -24.40 -40.27 6.67
N LEU A 74 -25.07 -39.36 5.97
CA LEU A 74 -26.43 -39.57 5.50
C LEU A 74 -26.50 -40.66 4.43
N GLN A 75 -25.54 -40.69 3.51
CA GLN A 75 -25.41 -41.73 2.48
C GLN A 75 -25.16 -43.11 3.12
N ALA A 76 -24.33 -43.19 4.17
CA ALA A 76 -24.14 -44.41 4.95
C ALA A 76 -25.42 -44.89 5.65
N GLY A 77 -26.29 -43.96 6.03
CA GLY A 77 -27.62 -44.24 6.58
C GLY A 77 -28.68 -44.60 5.53
N GLY A 78 -28.33 -44.68 4.24
CA GLY A 78 -29.25 -45.02 3.16
C GLY A 78 -30.10 -43.85 2.65
N VAL A 79 -29.78 -42.61 3.03
CA VAL A 79 -30.42 -41.41 2.48
C VAL A 79 -29.90 -41.17 1.06
N GLY A 80 -30.78 -40.81 0.13
CA GLY A 80 -30.47 -40.59 -1.30
C GLY A 80 -29.62 -39.35 -1.61
N VAL A 81 -28.64 -39.04 -0.77
CA VAL A 81 -27.61 -38.01 -0.97
C VAL A 81 -26.28 -38.68 -1.29
N TYR A 82 -25.44 -38.03 -2.08
CA TYR A 82 -24.20 -38.60 -2.59
C TYR A 82 -23.04 -37.63 -2.35
N CYS A 83 -22.11 -38.03 -1.49
CA CYS A 83 -20.81 -37.37 -1.37
C CYS A 83 -19.79 -38.06 -2.27
N LEU A 84 -19.70 -39.37 -2.14
CA LEU A 84 -18.82 -40.25 -2.91
C LEU A 84 -19.68 -41.32 -3.60
N THR A 85 -19.10 -42.09 -4.52
CA THR A 85 -19.82 -43.21 -5.15
C THR A 85 -20.28 -44.26 -4.13
N GLN A 86 -19.53 -44.40 -3.04
CA GLN A 86 -19.88 -45.21 -1.87
C GLN A 86 -19.44 -44.49 -0.59
N PRO A 87 -20.16 -44.65 0.54
CA PRO A 87 -19.74 -44.08 1.81
C PRO A 87 -18.35 -44.57 2.22
N ASP A 88 -17.45 -43.66 2.50
CA ASP A 88 -16.09 -43.97 2.92
C ASP A 88 -15.52 -42.81 3.74
N PHE A 89 -15.64 -42.93 5.06
CA PHE A 89 -15.19 -41.88 5.96
C PHE A 89 -13.70 -41.60 5.85
N LEU A 90 -12.90 -42.65 5.64
CA LEU A 90 -11.45 -42.51 5.64
C LEU A 90 -11.03 -41.71 4.40
N LYS A 91 -11.66 -41.97 3.25
CA LYS A 91 -11.46 -41.17 2.04
C LYS A 91 -11.89 -39.71 2.25
N VAL A 92 -12.98 -39.45 2.97
CA VAL A 92 -13.40 -38.08 3.34
C VAL A 92 -12.36 -37.39 4.21
N LEU A 93 -11.79 -38.07 5.21
CA LEU A 93 -10.73 -37.50 6.05
C LEU A 93 -9.46 -37.17 5.25
N VAL A 94 -9.08 -38.04 4.31
CA VAL A 94 -7.95 -37.77 3.40
C VAL A 94 -8.24 -36.54 2.53
N HIS A 95 -9.44 -36.43 1.94
CA HIS A 95 -9.84 -35.25 1.16
C HIS A 95 -9.84 -33.97 2.00
N ALA A 96 -10.36 -34.03 3.22
CA ALA A 96 -10.34 -32.91 4.16
C ALA A 96 -8.91 -32.45 4.45
N GLY A 97 -7.96 -33.39 4.58
CA GLY A 97 -6.53 -33.07 4.72
C GLY A 97 -5.99 -32.22 3.57
N TYR A 98 -6.26 -32.59 2.32
CA TYR A 98 -5.86 -31.80 1.16
C TYR A 98 -6.49 -30.40 1.14
N VAL A 99 -7.79 -30.32 1.45
CA VAL A 99 -8.51 -29.03 1.52
C VAL A 99 -7.93 -28.13 2.62
N VAL A 100 -7.56 -28.68 3.78
CA VAL A 100 -6.93 -27.91 4.86
C VAL A 100 -5.59 -27.32 4.42
N VAL A 101 -4.73 -28.14 3.79
CA VAL A 101 -3.42 -27.68 3.31
C VAL A 101 -3.58 -26.60 2.24
N GLN A 102 -4.45 -26.82 1.24
CA GLN A 102 -4.72 -25.84 0.19
C GLN A 102 -5.29 -24.54 0.79
N THR A 103 -6.31 -24.64 1.64
CA THR A 103 -6.96 -23.47 2.25
C THR A 103 -5.94 -22.67 3.07
N GLY A 104 -5.05 -23.33 3.81
CA GLY A 104 -3.97 -22.67 4.53
C GLY A 104 -3.05 -21.86 3.61
N PHE A 105 -2.63 -22.46 2.49
CA PHE A 105 -1.83 -21.78 1.48
C PHE A 105 -2.56 -20.59 0.84
N GLU A 106 -3.83 -20.75 0.48
CA GLU A 106 -4.64 -19.69 -0.12
C GLU A 106 -4.91 -18.54 0.85
N VAL A 107 -5.17 -18.84 2.12
CA VAL A 107 -5.32 -17.82 3.18
C VAL A 107 -4.03 -17.01 3.32
N TYR A 108 -2.87 -17.69 3.36
CA TYR A 108 -1.57 -17.02 3.38
C TYR A 108 -1.37 -16.11 2.17
N MET A 109 -1.62 -16.63 0.96
CA MET A 109 -1.52 -15.85 -0.28
C MET A 109 -2.52 -14.68 -0.33
N ALA A 110 -3.74 -14.86 0.15
CA ALA A 110 -4.76 -13.80 0.19
C ALA A 110 -4.33 -12.64 1.08
N VAL A 111 -3.75 -12.94 2.25
CA VAL A 111 -3.21 -11.93 3.16
C VAL A 111 -2.03 -11.20 2.53
N LEU A 112 -1.09 -11.92 1.92
CA LEU A 112 0.07 -11.33 1.24
C LEU A 112 -0.36 -10.40 0.09
N LEU A 113 -1.28 -10.85 -0.76
CA LEU A 113 -1.80 -10.05 -1.86
C LEU A 113 -2.57 -8.82 -1.38
N ARG A 114 -3.30 -8.93 -0.25
CA ARG A 114 -3.99 -7.79 0.35
C ARG A 114 -3.01 -6.74 0.86
N GLN A 115 -1.97 -7.16 1.57
CA GLN A 115 -0.94 -6.25 2.07
C GLN A 115 -0.19 -5.56 0.93
N ALA A 116 0.17 -6.31 -0.12
CA ALA A 116 0.84 -5.76 -1.30
C ALA A 116 -0.04 -4.73 -2.04
N ALA A 117 -1.33 -5.03 -2.21
CA ALA A 117 -2.28 -4.10 -2.83
C ALA A 117 -2.43 -2.80 -2.01
N THR A 118 -2.65 -2.91 -0.69
CA THR A 118 -2.77 -1.74 0.19
C THR A 118 -1.49 -0.90 0.21
N SER A 119 -0.32 -1.55 0.19
CA SER A 119 0.97 -0.83 0.11
C SER A 119 1.11 -0.08 -1.22
N GLY A 120 0.70 -0.68 -2.33
CA GLY A 120 0.68 -0.04 -3.64
C GLY A 120 -0.25 1.16 -3.70
N ASP A 121 -1.46 1.05 -3.12
CA ASP A 121 -2.43 2.14 -3.07
C ASP A 121 -1.90 3.33 -2.23
N GLU A 122 -1.33 3.07 -1.05
CA GLU A 122 -0.76 4.13 -0.20
C GLU A 122 0.45 4.81 -0.84
N LEU A 123 1.35 4.06 -1.49
CA LEU A 123 2.47 4.63 -2.23
C LEU A 123 1.98 5.49 -3.41
N GLY A 124 0.96 5.00 -4.13
CA GLY A 124 0.33 5.75 -5.22
C GLY A 124 -0.27 7.08 -4.74
N LEU A 125 -0.90 7.10 -3.56
CA LEU A 125 -1.41 8.33 -2.94
C LEU A 125 -0.30 9.33 -2.60
N ILE A 126 0.83 8.86 -2.04
CA ILE A 126 1.98 9.73 -1.75
C ILE A 126 2.53 10.33 -3.05
N VAL A 127 2.74 9.51 -4.08
CA VAL A 127 3.29 9.97 -5.36
C VAL A 127 2.33 10.94 -6.05
N ALA A 128 1.03 10.66 -6.06
CA ALA A 128 0.02 11.57 -6.60
C ALA A 128 -0.04 12.89 -5.84
N HIS A 129 0.23 12.88 -4.54
CA HIS A 129 0.30 14.11 -3.75
C HIS A 129 1.55 14.94 -4.07
N LEU A 130 2.69 14.29 -4.31
CA LEU A 130 3.94 14.98 -4.70
C LEU A 130 3.83 15.68 -6.06
N ASP A 131 3.09 15.09 -6.99
CA ASP A 131 2.91 15.57 -8.37
C ASP A 131 1.69 16.50 -8.49
N ASN A 132 1.68 17.61 -7.76
CA ASN A 132 0.59 18.61 -7.81
C ASN A 132 0.79 19.66 -8.93
N GLY A 133 1.25 19.21 -10.10
CA GLY A 133 1.43 20.03 -11.30
C GLY A 133 2.74 20.80 -11.34
N ASN A 134 2.83 21.95 -10.64
CA ASN A 134 3.94 22.90 -10.80
C ASN A 134 4.93 22.96 -9.63
N GLU A 135 4.57 22.43 -8.46
CA GLU A 135 5.41 22.44 -7.27
C GLU A 135 5.46 21.05 -6.63
N LEU A 136 6.64 20.70 -6.13
CA LEU A 136 6.84 19.46 -5.38
C LEU A 136 6.23 19.60 -3.98
N ALA A 137 5.02 19.10 -3.79
CA ALA A 137 4.30 19.21 -2.52
C ALA A 137 4.82 18.18 -1.51
N LEU A 138 5.72 18.61 -0.62
CA LEU A 138 6.34 17.76 0.41
C LEU A 138 5.53 17.70 1.72
N ASP A 139 4.32 18.25 1.79
CA ASP A 139 3.42 18.15 2.95
C ASP A 139 2.70 16.79 2.99
N VAL A 140 3.50 15.74 3.17
CA VAL A 140 3.00 14.36 3.26
C VAL A 140 2.61 13.95 4.68
N ASP A 141 2.78 14.82 5.69
CA ASP A 141 2.50 14.53 7.11
C ASP A 141 1.01 14.22 7.35
N ARG A 142 0.13 14.87 6.57
CA ARG A 142 -1.33 14.70 6.69
C ARG A 142 -1.84 13.40 6.09
N LEU A 143 -1.03 12.69 5.31
CA LEU A 143 -1.42 11.44 4.68
C LEU A 143 -1.39 10.31 5.72
N GLN A 144 -2.56 9.71 5.96
CA GLN A 144 -2.66 8.55 6.84
C GLN A 144 -2.18 7.31 6.10
N VAL A 145 -0.96 6.87 6.42
CA VAL A 145 -0.35 5.66 5.86
C VAL A 145 -0.09 4.64 6.95
N SER A 146 -0.45 3.39 6.67
CA SER A 146 -0.39 2.29 7.63
C SER A 146 0.68 1.26 7.27
N THR A 147 1.07 1.18 6.00
CA THR A 147 2.01 0.18 5.52
C THR A 147 3.46 0.59 5.77
N PRO A 148 4.36 -0.36 6.12
CA PRO A 148 5.77 -0.04 6.41
C PRO A 148 6.49 0.67 5.27
N GLN A 149 6.17 0.30 4.02
CA GLN A 149 6.76 0.88 2.83
C GLN A 149 6.31 2.34 2.64
N ALA A 150 5.02 2.62 2.80
CA ALA A 150 4.49 3.98 2.69
C ALA A 150 5.00 4.88 3.83
N GLN A 151 5.08 4.37 5.07
CA GLN A 151 5.67 5.09 6.21
C GLN A 151 7.15 5.42 5.97
N SER A 152 7.92 4.47 5.43
CA SER A 152 9.34 4.69 5.10
C SER A 152 9.51 5.80 4.05
N LEU A 153 8.68 5.80 3.01
CA LEU A 153 8.68 6.84 1.99
C LEU A 153 8.27 8.20 2.57
N GLN A 154 7.19 8.25 3.35
CA GLN A 154 6.74 9.47 4.03
C GLN A 154 7.84 10.07 4.90
N HIS A 155 8.51 9.25 5.73
CA HIS A 155 9.63 9.69 6.56
C HIS A 155 10.80 10.25 5.73
N ALA A 156 11.12 9.62 4.59
CA ALA A 156 12.17 10.10 3.70
C ALA A 156 11.82 11.48 3.10
N LEU A 157 10.57 11.67 2.69
CA LEU A 157 10.08 12.95 2.13
C LEU A 157 10.05 14.06 3.18
N LEU A 158 9.66 13.77 4.42
CA LEU A 158 9.71 14.75 5.51
C LEU A 158 11.15 15.20 5.82
N ARG A 159 12.12 14.28 5.78
CA ARG A 159 13.55 14.61 5.93
C ARG A 159 14.06 15.46 4.77
N LEU A 160 13.63 15.16 3.54
CA LEU A 160 13.95 15.97 2.36
C LEU A 160 13.41 17.40 2.52
N ASN A 161 12.16 17.55 2.96
CA ASN A 161 11.55 18.86 3.22
C ASN A 161 12.34 19.67 4.26
N ALA A 162 12.68 19.04 5.39
CA ALA A 162 13.47 19.68 6.42
C ALA A 162 14.86 20.14 5.91
N ALA A 163 15.51 19.32 5.08
CA ALA A 163 16.78 19.68 4.45
C ALA A 163 16.63 20.88 3.50
N MET A 164 15.60 20.90 2.66
CA MET A 164 15.30 22.01 1.74
C MET A 164 15.04 23.32 2.48
N VAL A 165 14.27 23.28 3.58
CA VAL A 165 14.03 24.44 4.45
C VAL A 165 15.35 24.94 5.06
N SER A 166 16.23 24.03 5.50
CA SER A 166 17.54 24.41 6.02
C SER A 166 18.43 25.08 4.96
N VAL A 167 18.43 24.57 3.73
CA VAL A 167 19.18 25.16 2.61
C VAL A 167 18.64 26.55 2.29
N SER A 168 17.32 26.72 2.18
CA SER A 168 16.70 28.02 1.93
C SER A 168 17.08 29.06 2.99
N ARG A 169 17.08 28.67 4.28
CA ARG A 169 17.52 29.54 5.38
C ARG A 169 19.00 29.93 5.25
N SER A 170 19.88 28.99 4.91
CA SER A 170 21.30 29.27 4.69
C SER A 170 21.53 30.24 3.54
N VAL A 171 20.79 30.09 2.44
CA VAL A 171 20.84 31.03 1.30
C VAL A 171 20.40 32.43 1.73
N GLY A 172 19.33 32.54 2.54
CA GLY A 172 18.89 33.82 3.10
C GLY A 172 19.99 34.50 3.94
N ASN A 173 20.65 33.76 4.83
CA ASN A 173 21.75 34.28 5.65
C ASN A 173 22.94 34.75 4.78
N ILE A 174 23.30 34.00 3.74
CA ILE A 174 24.37 34.38 2.80
C ILE A 174 23.99 35.66 2.05
N HIS A 175 22.72 35.80 1.64
CA HIS A 175 22.24 37.00 0.96
C HIS A 175 22.35 38.24 1.85
N THR A 176 21.92 38.14 3.12
CA THR A 176 22.07 39.23 4.11
C THR A 176 23.55 39.59 4.33
N ALA A 177 24.42 38.61 4.60
CA ALA A 177 25.84 38.84 4.81
C ALA A 177 26.52 39.48 3.58
N SER A 178 26.12 39.06 2.37
CA SER A 178 26.62 39.64 1.12
C SER A 178 26.17 41.10 0.94
N GLY A 179 24.94 41.44 1.38
CA GLY A 179 24.45 42.82 1.42
C GLY A 179 25.25 43.71 2.38
N GLU A 180 25.58 43.20 3.57
CA GLU A 180 26.42 43.89 4.55
C GLU A 180 27.84 44.12 4.03
N ILE A 181 28.46 43.11 3.39
CA ILE A 181 29.79 43.25 2.76
C ILE A 181 29.77 44.30 1.66
N ALA A 182 28.77 44.28 0.78
CA ALA A 182 28.65 45.26 -0.30
C ALA A 182 28.51 46.70 0.24
N SER A 183 27.70 46.89 1.28
CA SER A 183 27.56 48.18 1.96
C SER A 183 28.87 48.63 2.61
N GLY A 184 29.54 47.73 3.34
CA GLY A 184 30.83 48.02 3.97
C GLY A 184 31.93 48.35 2.96
N SER A 185 31.95 47.66 1.82
CA SER A 185 32.89 47.96 0.72
C SER A 185 32.63 49.36 0.12
N SER A 186 31.37 49.78 0.00
CA SER A 186 31.03 51.12 -0.50
C SER A 186 31.49 52.22 0.48
N ASP A 187 31.25 52.05 1.78
CA ASP A 187 31.71 53.00 2.80
C ASP A 187 33.24 53.10 2.81
N LEU A 188 33.94 51.96 2.76
CA LEU A 188 35.39 51.92 2.70
C LEU A 188 35.94 52.62 1.45
N SER A 189 35.31 52.42 0.29
CA SER A 189 35.67 53.13 -0.95
C SER A 189 35.53 54.64 -0.79
N GLN A 190 34.40 55.11 -0.25
CA GLN A 190 34.13 56.53 -0.04
C GLN A 190 35.13 57.17 0.93
N ARG A 191 35.45 56.48 2.04
CA ARG A 191 36.48 56.92 3.00
C ARG A 191 37.89 56.95 2.39
N THR A 192 38.20 56.00 1.51
CA THR A 192 39.48 55.96 0.80
C THR A 192 39.62 57.14 -0.16
N GLU A 193 38.57 57.48 -0.92
CA GLU A 193 38.54 58.67 -1.77
C GLU A 193 38.70 59.96 -0.97
N GLN A 194 37.98 60.10 0.14
CA GLN A 194 38.10 61.27 1.02
C GLN A 194 39.52 61.41 1.57
N THR A 195 40.13 60.31 2.01
CA THR A 195 41.52 60.31 2.54
C THR A 195 42.52 60.68 1.45
N ALA A 196 42.35 60.17 0.22
CA ALA A 196 43.17 60.55 -0.91
C ALA A 196 43.07 62.05 -1.22
N GLY A 197 41.86 62.63 -1.16
CA GLY A 197 41.63 64.06 -1.32
C GLY A 197 42.34 64.90 -0.24
N SER A 198 42.22 64.52 1.03
CA SER A 198 42.92 65.21 2.13
C SER A 198 44.45 65.12 2.01
N LEU A 199 44.98 63.99 1.52
CA LEU A 199 46.42 63.85 1.24
C LEU A 199 46.88 64.77 0.11
N GLN A 200 46.09 64.89 -0.96
CA GLN A 200 46.37 65.83 -2.05
C GLN A 200 46.37 67.29 -1.57
N GLU A 201 45.39 67.68 -0.75
CA GLU A 201 45.31 69.02 -0.19
C GLU A 201 46.49 69.32 0.75
N THR A 202 46.89 68.35 1.56
CA THR A 202 48.07 68.45 2.43
C THR A 202 49.34 68.59 1.59
N ALA A 203 49.51 67.77 0.55
CA ALA A 203 50.65 67.84 -0.36
C ALA A 203 50.72 69.20 -1.08
N HIS A 204 49.59 69.72 -1.56
CA HIS A 204 49.49 71.03 -2.18
C HIS A 204 49.83 72.17 -1.20
N SER A 205 49.39 72.04 0.05
CA SER A 205 49.69 73.02 1.11
C SER A 205 51.17 73.00 1.50
N MET A 206 51.79 71.81 1.59
CA MET A 206 53.24 71.66 1.79
C MET A 206 54.02 72.26 0.63
N ALA A 207 53.62 71.99 -0.62
CA ALA A 207 54.28 72.54 -1.81
C ALA A 207 54.27 74.09 -1.82
N ARG A 208 53.17 74.72 -1.37
CA ARG A 208 53.08 76.19 -1.21
C ARG A 208 53.96 76.76 -0.10
N LEU A 209 54.35 75.97 0.90
CA LEU A 209 55.21 76.42 2.00
C LEU A 209 56.69 76.26 1.67
N THR A 210 57.03 75.34 0.77
CA THR A 210 58.42 75.02 0.39
C THR A 210 58.89 75.67 -0.91
N GLY A 211 57.99 76.32 -1.67
CA GLY A 211 58.30 77.09 -2.88
C GLY A 211 58.06 78.57 -2.67
#